data_AF-A0AAW1YIE9-F1
#
_entry.id   AF-A0AAW1YIE9-F1
#
_cell.length_a   1.000
_cell.length_b   1.000
_cell.length_c   1.000
_cell.angle_alpha   90.00
_cell.angle_beta   90.00
_cell.angle_gamma   90.00
#
_symmetry.space_group_name_H-M   'P 1'
#
loop_
_entity.id
_entity.type
_entity.pdbx_description
1 polymer ?
#
loop_
_entity_poly.entity_id
_entity_poly.type
_entity_poly.pdbx_seq_one_letter_code
_entity_poly.pdbx_strand_id
1 'polypeptide(L)'
;MAFAIASSALSSFSTREVPWKFSPGLKVTTCMLGTSTRVNASKGVSSVCEPLPPDRPLWFPGSSPPEWLDGSLPGDFGFDPLGLGSDPELLKWFAQAELMHGRWAMLAVAGILIPEWLERLGFLDNFSWFEAGEREYFADPTTLFVVQLALMGWVEGRRWADMLNPGSVSIEPKLPHKKIPKADVGYPGGLFFDPIMWGRGSPEPVMVLRTKEIKNGRLAMLAFVGFLFQAIYTGKDPIENLMDHIADPGHVNIFSAFTSQY
;
A
#
# COMPACT_ATOMS: atom_id res chain seq x y z
N MET A 1 44.55 25.41 -15.86
CA MET A 1 44.62 26.63 -15.02
C MET A 1 43.65 26.43 -13.88
N ALA A 2 44.04 26.73 -12.64
CA ALA A 2 43.19 26.55 -11.46
C ALA A 2 42.51 27.87 -11.08
N PHE A 3 41.27 27.79 -10.62
CA PHE A 3 40.60 28.86 -9.87
C PHE A 3 39.68 28.24 -8.80
N ALA A 4 40.05 28.42 -7.52
CA ALA A 4 39.06 28.71 -6.47
C ALA A 4 38.51 30.14 -6.71
N ILE A 5 37.45 30.70 -6.12
CA ILE A 5 36.88 30.70 -4.76
C ILE A 5 35.42 31.23 -4.90
N ALA A 6 34.50 31.25 -3.92
CA ALA A 6 34.52 30.95 -2.49
C ALA A 6 33.15 30.41 -2.01
N SER A 7 33.07 30.04 -0.73
CA SER A 7 31.82 29.75 -0.02
C SER A 7 31.07 31.04 0.35
N SER A 8 29.75 31.09 0.15
CA SER A 8 28.86 32.12 0.69
C SER A 8 28.06 31.59 1.89
N ALA A 9 27.76 32.45 2.87
CA ALA A 9 27.35 32.04 4.20
C ALA A 9 25.85 31.68 4.31
N LEU A 10 25.55 30.59 5.02
CA LEU A 10 24.22 30.36 5.60
C LEU A 10 24.00 31.38 6.72
N SER A 11 22.93 32.18 6.60
CA SER A 11 22.50 33.09 7.64
C SER A 11 21.89 32.34 8.82
N SER A 12 22.27 32.76 10.03
CA SER A 12 21.79 32.21 11.29
C SER A 12 20.27 32.33 11.43
N PHE A 13 19.58 31.20 11.56
CA PHE A 13 18.19 31.18 12.04
C PHE A 13 18.17 31.46 13.54
N SER A 14 17.55 32.57 13.93
CA SER A 14 17.39 32.97 15.33
C SER A 14 16.41 32.04 16.05
N THR A 15 16.92 31.24 16.99
CA THR A 15 16.11 30.47 17.93
C THR A 15 15.40 31.39 18.91
N ARG A 16 14.09 31.58 18.69
CA ARG A 16 13.22 32.38 19.57
C ARG A 16 12.89 31.59 20.83
N GLU A 17 13.72 31.74 21.88
CA GLU A 17 13.46 31.12 23.18
C GLU A 17 12.17 31.67 23.83
N VAL A 18 11.41 30.77 24.47
CA VAL A 18 10.19 31.09 25.20
C VAL A 18 10.48 30.96 26.71
N PRO A 19 10.44 32.05 27.50
CA PRO A 19 10.86 32.00 28.89
C PRO A 19 9.78 31.36 29.78
N TRP A 20 9.95 30.06 30.09
CA TRP A 20 9.17 29.40 31.14
C TRP A 20 9.61 29.89 32.53
N LYS A 21 8.71 30.54 33.26
CA LYS A 21 8.98 30.99 34.63
C LYS A 21 8.95 29.81 35.61
N PHE A 22 10.10 29.52 36.21
CA PHE A 22 10.23 28.52 37.27
C PHE A 22 9.68 29.07 38.60
N SER A 23 8.83 28.29 39.28
CA SER A 23 8.35 28.58 40.64
C SER A 23 8.65 27.38 41.53
N PRO A 24 9.36 27.54 42.66
CA PRO A 24 9.84 26.39 43.43
C PRO A 24 8.80 25.88 44.46
N GLY A 25 8.66 24.56 44.50
CA GLY A 25 8.08 23.82 45.63
C GLY A 25 6.74 23.15 45.36
N LEU A 26 6.70 21.81 45.36
CA LEU A 26 6.15 21.03 46.49
C LEU A 26 6.45 19.52 46.36
N LYS A 27 7.13 18.97 47.37
CA LYS A 27 7.19 17.56 47.82
C LYS A 27 7.24 16.42 46.77
N VAL A 28 8.44 15.84 46.62
CA VAL A 28 8.64 14.45 46.20
C VAL A 28 7.95 13.50 47.19
N THR A 29 7.21 12.51 46.70
CA THR A 29 6.82 11.32 47.48
C THR A 29 7.08 10.07 46.63
N THR A 30 7.91 9.18 47.15
CA THR A 30 8.21 7.87 46.55
C THR A 30 7.04 6.92 46.74
N CYS A 31 6.58 6.28 45.67
CA CYS A 31 5.91 4.98 45.76
C CYS A 31 6.34 4.08 44.59
N MET A 32 6.99 2.96 44.92
CA MET A 32 7.18 1.88 43.98
C MET A 32 5.90 1.05 43.89
N LEU A 33 5.33 0.91 42.70
CA LEU A 33 4.92 -0.40 42.21
C LEU A 33 4.78 -0.35 40.69
N GLY A 34 5.72 -1.02 40.00
CA GLY A 34 5.68 -1.16 38.54
C GLY A 34 4.60 -2.16 38.13
N THR A 35 3.34 -1.73 38.12
CA THR A 35 2.26 -2.53 37.53
C THR A 35 2.47 -2.57 36.03
N SER A 36 2.98 -3.69 35.50
CA SER A 36 3.00 -3.93 34.07
C SER A 36 1.55 -4.05 33.58
N THR A 37 1.00 -2.95 33.08
CA THR A 37 -0.20 -2.99 32.26
C THR A 37 0.14 -3.71 30.97
N ARG A 38 -0.11 -5.03 30.96
CA ARG A 38 -0.39 -5.75 29.72
C ARG A 38 -1.53 -5.03 29.00
N VAL A 39 -1.18 -4.25 27.99
CA VAL A 39 -2.13 -3.74 27.02
C VAL A 39 -2.64 -4.93 26.23
N ASN A 40 -3.80 -5.47 26.63
CA ASN A 40 -4.53 -6.42 25.80
C ASN A 40 -4.81 -5.73 24.45
N ALA A 41 -4.17 -6.21 23.39
CA ALA A 41 -4.37 -5.76 22.02
C ALA A 41 -5.71 -6.28 21.47
N SER A 42 -6.82 -6.06 22.18
CA SER A 42 -8.15 -6.58 21.88
C SER A 42 -9.03 -5.57 21.12
N LYS A 43 -8.42 -4.62 20.40
CA LYS A 43 -9.11 -3.68 19.52
C LYS A 43 -8.63 -3.93 18.10
N GLY A 44 -9.32 -4.84 17.42
CA GLY A 44 -9.07 -5.21 16.03
C GLY A 44 -8.99 -3.98 15.11
N VAL A 45 -8.18 -4.11 14.06
CA VAL A 45 -7.75 -2.98 13.23
C VAL A 45 -8.88 -2.41 12.36
N SER A 46 -9.85 -3.24 11.94
CA SER A 46 -11.08 -2.79 11.28
C SER A 46 -12.27 -2.85 12.25
N SER A 47 -13.06 -1.77 12.28
CA SER A 47 -14.26 -1.68 13.13
C SER A 47 -15.56 -2.18 12.48
N VAL A 48 -15.46 -2.67 11.24
CA VAL A 48 -16.56 -3.08 10.34
C VAL A 48 -16.54 -4.59 10.06
N CYS A 49 -15.38 -5.23 10.24
CA CYS A 49 -15.16 -6.65 10.00
C CYS A 49 -15.34 -7.49 11.27
N GLU A 50 -15.96 -8.67 11.14
CA GLU A 50 -15.94 -9.68 12.19
C GLU A 50 -14.64 -10.50 12.11
N PRO A 51 -14.03 -10.85 13.26
CA PRO A 51 -12.79 -11.62 13.27
C PRO A 51 -13.03 -13.06 12.79
N LEU A 52 -12.07 -13.56 12.01
CA LEU A 52 -12.02 -14.97 11.63
C LEU A 52 -11.89 -15.87 12.88
N PRO A 53 -12.42 -17.11 12.84
CA PRO A 53 -12.27 -18.05 13.95
C PRO A 53 -10.79 -18.32 14.27
N PRO A 54 -10.47 -18.73 15.51
CA PRO A 54 -9.09 -19.04 15.91
C PRO A 54 -8.48 -20.16 15.05
N ASP A 55 -9.29 -21.13 14.63
CA ASP A 55 -8.93 -22.25 13.74
C ASP A 55 -8.82 -21.85 12.26
N ARG A 56 -8.42 -20.60 11.97
CA ARG A 56 -8.21 -20.12 10.60
C ARG A 56 -6.99 -20.79 9.94
N PRO A 57 -6.97 -20.96 8.61
CA PRO A 57 -5.78 -21.44 7.91
C PRO A 57 -4.60 -20.48 8.13
N LEU A 58 -3.42 -21.04 8.41
CA LEU A 58 -2.19 -20.30 8.62
C LEU A 58 -1.24 -20.49 7.43
N TRP A 59 -0.33 -19.53 7.23
CA TRP A 59 0.67 -19.57 6.17
C TRP A 59 1.64 -20.76 6.30
N PHE A 60 1.95 -21.16 7.53
CA PHE A 60 2.77 -22.32 7.86
C PHE A 60 1.96 -23.31 8.72
N PRO A 61 1.46 -24.42 8.14
CA PRO A 61 0.65 -25.40 8.86
C PRO A 61 1.35 -25.96 10.09
N GLY A 62 0.68 -25.94 11.25
CA GLY A 62 1.21 -26.42 12.52
C GLY A 62 1.94 -25.37 13.37
N SER A 63 2.12 -24.15 12.87
CA SER A 63 2.55 -23.01 13.68
C SER A 63 1.43 -22.43 14.54
N SER A 64 1.78 -21.67 15.58
CA SER A 64 0.86 -20.75 16.27
C SER A 64 0.97 -19.34 15.67
N PRO A 65 -0.14 -18.63 15.40
CA PRO A 65 -0.08 -17.23 14.98
C PRO A 65 0.44 -16.34 16.11
N PRO A 66 1.08 -15.19 15.80
CA PRO A 66 1.51 -14.23 16.82
C PRO A 66 0.32 -13.50 17.46
N GLU A 67 0.48 -13.04 18.71
CA GLU A 67 -0.62 -12.51 19.55
C GLU A 67 -1.34 -11.29 18.96
N TRP A 68 -0.67 -10.48 18.13
CA TRP A 68 -1.24 -9.30 17.47
C TRP A 68 -2.01 -9.61 16.17
N LEU A 69 -1.99 -10.86 15.69
CA LEU A 69 -2.77 -11.33 14.55
C LEU A 69 -3.94 -12.18 15.06
N ASP A 70 -5.06 -11.51 15.35
CA ASP A 70 -6.28 -12.07 15.94
C ASP A 70 -7.31 -12.58 14.92
N GLY A 71 -7.06 -12.43 13.62
CA GLY A 71 -8.03 -12.73 12.57
C GLY A 71 -9.01 -11.59 12.26
N SER A 72 -8.92 -10.43 12.93
CA SER A 72 -9.75 -9.24 12.64
C SER A 72 -9.38 -8.54 11.32
N LEU A 73 -8.16 -8.78 10.83
CA LEU A 73 -7.66 -8.22 9.58
C LEU A 73 -8.09 -9.07 8.36
N PRO A 74 -8.59 -8.45 7.28
CA PRO A 74 -8.89 -9.18 6.05
C PRO A 74 -7.60 -9.75 5.43
N GLY A 75 -7.56 -11.05 5.19
CA GLY A 75 -6.35 -11.72 4.68
C GLY A 75 -5.29 -12.04 5.75
N ASP A 76 -5.66 -12.10 7.03
CA ASP A 76 -4.79 -12.61 8.10
C ASP A 76 -4.60 -14.14 7.98
N PHE A 77 -3.35 -14.54 7.70
CA PHE A 77 -2.87 -15.94 7.72
C PHE A 77 -1.79 -16.18 8.77
N GLY A 78 -1.65 -15.31 9.78
CA GLY A 78 -0.61 -15.41 10.81
C GLY A 78 0.83 -15.15 10.32
N PHE A 79 1.01 -14.51 9.16
CA PHE A 79 2.33 -14.23 8.58
C PHE A 79 2.90 -12.90 9.09
N ASP A 80 3.69 -12.97 10.16
CA ASP A 80 4.62 -11.90 10.57
C ASP A 80 5.84 -12.50 11.29
N PRO A 81 6.74 -13.20 10.56
CA PRO A 81 7.90 -13.87 11.17
C PRO A 81 8.97 -12.90 11.70
N LEU A 82 8.92 -11.62 11.33
CA LEU A 82 9.86 -10.59 11.77
C LEU A 82 9.29 -9.67 12.87
N GLY A 83 8.01 -9.83 13.24
CA GLY A 83 7.37 -9.02 14.28
C GLY A 83 7.18 -7.55 13.92
N LEU A 84 7.09 -7.22 12.63
CA LEU A 84 6.96 -5.84 12.15
C LEU A 84 5.63 -5.22 12.60
N GLY A 85 4.58 -6.02 12.70
CA GLY A 85 3.23 -5.63 13.14
C GLY A 85 3.00 -5.69 14.65
N SER A 86 4.03 -5.87 15.48
CA SER A 86 3.88 -6.05 16.93
C SER A 86 3.28 -4.84 17.66
N ASP A 87 3.47 -3.63 17.13
CA ASP A 87 2.79 -2.41 17.60
C ASP A 87 1.46 -2.19 16.84
N PRO A 88 0.31 -2.07 17.54
CA PRO A 88 -0.99 -1.77 16.93
C PRO A 88 -1.05 -0.50 16.06
N GLU A 89 -0.17 0.49 16.25
CA GLU A 89 -0.09 1.67 15.37
C GLU A 89 0.67 1.37 14.08
N LEU A 90 1.80 0.67 14.16
CA LEU A 90 2.52 0.18 12.98
C LEU A 90 1.68 -0.81 12.16
N LEU A 91 0.94 -1.71 12.82
CA LEU A 91 0.05 -2.66 12.15
C LEU A 91 -1.04 -1.96 11.32
N LYS A 92 -1.63 -0.87 11.83
CA LYS A 92 -2.59 -0.05 11.09
C LYS A 92 -1.95 0.61 9.87
N TRP A 93 -0.75 1.18 10.05
CA TRP A 93 0.01 1.80 8.96
C TRP A 93 0.35 0.77 7.87
N PHE A 94 0.85 -0.42 8.24
CA PHE A 94 1.16 -1.48 7.30
C PHE A 94 -0.07 -2.04 6.59
N ALA A 95 -1.22 -2.17 7.27
CA ALA A 95 -2.47 -2.55 6.62
C ALA A 95 -2.93 -1.53 5.56
N GLN A 96 -2.78 -0.23 5.83
CA GLN A 96 -3.05 0.82 4.82
C GLN A 96 -2.02 0.83 3.69
N ALA A 97 -0.74 0.60 4.00
CA ALA A 97 0.32 0.49 3.01
C ALA A 97 0.09 -0.70 2.07
N GLU A 98 -0.17 -1.90 2.61
CA GLU A 98 -0.49 -3.10 1.83
C GLU A 98 -1.69 -2.88 0.90
N LEU A 99 -2.77 -2.29 1.41
CA LEU A 99 -3.97 -2.01 0.65
C LEU A 99 -3.71 -1.02 -0.51
N MET A 100 -2.89 0.01 -0.30
CA MET A 100 -2.48 0.94 -1.37
C MET A 100 -1.54 0.28 -2.40
N HIS A 101 -0.50 -0.42 -1.96
CA HIS A 101 0.43 -1.11 -2.87
C HIS A 101 -0.29 -2.19 -3.69
N GLY A 102 -1.20 -2.95 -3.08
CA GLY A 102 -2.03 -3.93 -3.75
C GLY A 102 -2.95 -3.32 -4.82
N ARG A 103 -3.60 -2.18 -4.53
CA ARG A 103 -4.43 -1.46 -5.53
C ARG A 103 -3.60 -0.94 -6.71
N TRP A 104 -2.45 -0.30 -6.43
CA TRP A 104 -1.56 0.18 -7.49
C TRP A 104 -0.97 -0.96 -8.32
N ALA A 105 -0.57 -2.07 -7.69
CA ALA A 105 -0.08 -3.24 -8.41
C ALA A 105 -1.15 -3.90 -9.29
N MET A 106 -2.40 -4.00 -8.82
CA MET A 106 -3.51 -4.50 -9.65
C MET A 106 -3.74 -3.62 -10.89
N LEU A 107 -3.68 -2.29 -10.74
CA LEU A 107 -3.78 -1.36 -11.88
C LEU A 107 -2.57 -1.46 -12.82
N ALA A 108 -1.36 -1.58 -12.29
CA ALA A 108 -0.14 -1.73 -13.09
C ALA A 108 -0.13 -3.05 -13.89
N VAL A 109 -0.43 -4.18 -13.25
CA VAL A 109 -0.51 -5.50 -13.91
C VAL A 109 -1.58 -5.50 -15.02
N ALA A 110 -2.75 -4.91 -14.77
CA ALA A 110 -3.78 -4.77 -15.80
C ALA A 110 -3.34 -3.83 -16.94
N GLY A 111 -2.69 -2.70 -16.61
CA GLY A 111 -2.18 -1.74 -17.58
C GLY A 111 -0.98 -2.22 -18.41
N ILE A 112 -0.28 -3.27 -17.96
CA ILE A 112 0.78 -3.95 -18.72
C ILE A 112 0.17 -5.05 -19.62
N LEU A 113 -0.61 -5.96 -19.03
CA LEU A 113 -1.10 -7.15 -19.74
C LEU A 113 -2.20 -6.85 -20.76
N ILE A 114 -3.12 -5.91 -20.47
CA ILE A 114 -4.26 -5.66 -21.37
C ILE A 114 -3.78 -5.04 -22.71
N PRO A 115 -2.91 -4.02 -22.74
CA PRO A 115 -2.47 -3.47 -24.02
C PRO A 115 -1.55 -4.41 -24.80
N GLU A 116 -0.65 -5.17 -24.14
CA GLU A 116 0.17 -6.20 -24.82
C GLU A 116 -0.74 -7.29 -25.45
N TRP A 117 -1.80 -7.69 -24.76
CA TRP A 117 -2.79 -8.64 -25.31
C TRP A 117 -3.57 -8.04 -26.50
N LEU A 118 -3.93 -6.76 -26.45
CA LEU A 118 -4.62 -6.06 -27.54
C LEU A 118 -3.72 -5.85 -28.76
N GLU A 119 -2.42 -5.60 -28.57
CA GLU A 119 -1.43 -5.57 -29.64
C GLU A 119 -1.30 -6.92 -30.34
N ARG A 120 -1.21 -8.02 -29.58
CA ARG A 120 -1.17 -9.38 -30.14
C ARG A 120 -2.42 -9.75 -30.94
N LEU A 121 -3.54 -9.07 -30.69
CA LEU A 121 -4.79 -9.18 -31.47
C LEU A 121 -4.86 -8.23 -32.68
N GLY A 122 -3.86 -7.37 -32.89
CA GLY A 122 -3.81 -6.39 -33.97
C GLY A 122 -4.70 -5.15 -33.76
N PHE A 123 -5.05 -4.82 -32.52
CA PHE A 123 -5.80 -3.59 -32.19
C PHE A 123 -4.90 -2.41 -31.79
N LEU A 124 -3.63 -2.67 -31.46
CA LEU A 124 -2.62 -1.69 -31.10
C LEU A 124 -1.31 -2.05 -31.82
N ASP A 125 -0.49 -1.06 -32.14
CA ASP A 125 0.80 -1.25 -32.80
C ASP A 125 1.96 -0.77 -31.92
N ASN A 126 3.02 -1.57 -31.81
CA ASN A 126 4.26 -1.30 -31.09
C ASN A 126 4.03 -0.86 -29.63
N PHE A 127 3.41 -1.69 -28.77
CA PHE A 127 3.28 -1.42 -27.34
C PHE A 127 4.33 -2.17 -26.52
N SER A 128 5.25 -1.43 -25.92
CA SER A 128 6.05 -1.94 -24.79
C SER A 128 5.78 -1.04 -23.59
N TRP A 129 5.41 -1.67 -22.47
CA TRP A 129 5.12 -0.95 -21.23
C TRP A 129 6.40 -0.40 -20.58
N PHE A 130 7.54 -1.06 -20.82
CA PHE A 130 8.83 -0.69 -20.23
C PHE A 130 9.40 0.56 -20.92
N GLU A 131 9.31 0.62 -22.25
CA GLU A 131 9.74 1.76 -23.07
C GLU A 131 8.69 2.90 -23.14
N ALA A 132 7.49 2.70 -22.58
CA ALA A 132 6.40 3.68 -22.63
C ALA A 132 6.78 5.06 -22.07
N GLY A 133 7.77 5.14 -21.17
CA GLY A 133 8.27 6.39 -20.59
C GLY A 133 9.11 7.25 -21.54
N GLU A 134 9.70 6.67 -22.58
CA GLU A 134 10.60 7.38 -23.53
C GLU A 134 9.86 7.93 -24.76
N ARG A 135 8.59 7.55 -24.93
CA ARG A 135 7.77 7.94 -26.09
C ARG A 135 7.46 9.43 -26.09
N GLU A 136 7.37 10.01 -27.28
CA GLU A 136 6.93 11.39 -27.44
C GLU A 136 5.40 11.49 -27.22
N TYR A 137 5.01 12.31 -26.26
CA TYR A 137 3.61 12.62 -25.95
C TYR A 137 3.27 14.06 -26.35
N PHE A 138 2.01 14.46 -26.21
CA PHE A 138 1.53 15.81 -26.52
C PHE A 138 2.17 16.94 -25.68
N ALA A 139 2.86 16.58 -24.60
CA ALA A 139 3.57 17.49 -23.70
C ALA A 139 4.85 16.81 -23.20
N ASP A 140 5.80 17.61 -22.72
CA ASP A 140 7.07 17.10 -22.20
C ASP A 140 6.86 16.25 -20.92
N PRO A 141 7.68 15.21 -20.70
CA PRO A 141 7.56 14.34 -19.52
C PRO A 141 7.63 15.10 -18.19
N THR A 142 8.37 16.21 -18.13
CA THR A 142 8.48 17.05 -16.93
C THR A 142 7.16 17.77 -16.58
N THR A 143 6.45 18.32 -17.57
CA THR A 143 5.12 18.91 -17.39
C THR A 143 4.10 17.86 -16.96
N LEU A 144 4.10 16.68 -17.61
CA LEU A 144 3.23 15.57 -17.23
C LEU A 144 3.48 15.14 -15.78
N PHE A 145 4.75 15.00 -15.39
CA PHE A 145 5.15 14.65 -14.02
C PHE A 145 4.73 15.72 -12.98
N VAL A 146 4.89 17.01 -13.28
CA VAL A 146 4.46 18.11 -12.37
C VAL A 146 2.94 18.13 -12.20
N VAL A 147 2.17 17.92 -13.28
CA VAL A 147 0.71 17.82 -13.21
C VAL A 147 0.30 16.58 -12.40
N GLN A 148 0.95 15.44 -12.62
CA GLN A 148 0.73 14.21 -11.85
C GLN A 148 1.02 14.44 -10.36
N LEU A 149 2.15 15.07 -10.00
CA LEU A 149 2.47 15.39 -8.60
C LEU A 149 1.44 16.33 -7.95
N ALA A 150 0.95 17.34 -8.67
CA ALA A 150 -0.07 18.25 -8.14
C ALA A 150 -1.41 17.54 -7.87
N LEU A 151 -1.88 16.73 -8.82
CA LEU A 151 -3.15 16.00 -8.70
C LEU A 151 -3.06 14.87 -7.67
N MET A 152 -2.02 14.03 -7.76
CA MET A 152 -1.82 12.94 -6.81
C MET A 152 -1.48 13.45 -5.41
N GLY A 153 -0.71 14.54 -5.28
CA GLY A 153 -0.42 15.18 -4.00
C GLY A 153 -1.69 15.68 -3.29
N TRP A 154 -2.68 16.18 -4.04
CA TRP A 154 -3.99 16.54 -3.47
C TRP A 154 -4.78 15.29 -3.02
N VAL A 155 -4.84 14.24 -3.84
CA VAL A 155 -5.56 13.00 -3.53
C VAL A 155 -4.95 12.28 -2.33
N GLU A 156 -3.63 12.07 -2.34
CA GLU A 156 -2.89 11.45 -1.24
C GLU A 156 -2.87 12.33 0.01
N GLY A 157 -2.79 13.65 -0.12
CA GLY A 157 -2.91 14.57 1.02
C GLY A 157 -4.27 14.47 1.72
N ARG A 158 -5.36 14.28 0.96
CA ARG A 158 -6.69 14.00 1.50
C ARG A 158 -6.77 12.62 2.16
N ARG A 159 -6.17 11.58 1.56
CA ARG A 159 -6.10 10.23 2.15
C ARG A 159 -5.30 10.23 3.46
N TRP A 160 -4.18 10.95 3.49
CA TRP A 160 -3.33 11.12 4.67
C TRP A 160 -4.06 11.82 5.81
N ALA A 161 -4.81 12.90 5.52
CA ALA A 161 -5.60 13.60 6.52
C ALA A 161 -6.70 12.71 7.13
N ASP A 162 -7.35 11.84 6.34
CA ASP A 162 -8.32 10.85 6.85
C ASP A 162 -7.64 9.76 7.70
N MET A 163 -6.43 9.32 7.33
CA MET A 163 -5.67 8.35 8.11
C MET A 163 -5.21 8.90 9.48
N LEU A 164 -4.84 10.19 9.56
CA LEU A 164 -4.54 10.86 10.83
C LEU A 164 -5.80 11.17 11.65
N ASN A 165 -6.88 11.60 10.99
CA ASN A 165 -8.14 11.98 11.63
C ASN A 165 -9.33 11.34 10.89
N PRO A 166 -9.71 10.09 11.24
CA PRO A 166 -10.74 9.33 10.53
C PRO A 166 -12.07 10.07 10.43
N GLY A 167 -12.58 10.21 9.20
CA GLY A 167 -13.83 10.90 8.90
C GLY A 167 -13.72 12.43 8.78
N SER A 168 -12.52 13.01 8.92
CA SER A 168 -12.30 14.45 8.68
C SER A 168 -12.48 14.86 7.21
N VAL A 169 -12.32 13.91 6.28
CA VAL A 169 -12.31 14.14 4.82
C VAL A 169 -13.52 13.49 4.11
N SER A 170 -14.57 13.16 4.87
CA SER A 170 -15.78 12.48 4.37
C SER A 170 -16.41 13.23 3.18
N ILE A 171 -16.58 12.55 2.04
CA ILE A 171 -17.17 13.12 0.82
C ILE A 171 -18.71 13.24 0.93
N GLU A 172 -19.37 12.44 1.77
CA GLU A 172 -20.82 12.46 1.87
C GLU A 172 -21.36 13.72 2.57
N PRO A 173 -22.38 14.39 1.99
CA PRO A 173 -23.07 15.48 2.66
C PRO A 173 -23.76 14.95 3.94
N LYS A 174 -23.56 15.66 5.06
CA LYS A 174 -24.13 15.31 6.36
C LYS A 174 -25.65 15.56 6.38
N LEU A 175 -26.41 14.59 5.88
CA LEU A 175 -27.87 14.62 5.91
C LEU A 175 -28.39 14.28 7.32
N PRO A 176 -29.24 15.11 7.94
CA PRO A 176 -29.63 14.96 9.35
C PRO A 176 -30.42 13.68 9.67
N HIS A 177 -30.96 12.99 8.67
CA HIS A 177 -31.73 11.75 8.83
C HIS A 177 -30.98 10.47 8.44
N LYS A 178 -29.74 10.57 7.92
CA LYS A 178 -28.93 9.41 7.52
C LYS A 178 -27.85 9.17 8.57
N LYS A 179 -27.89 8.01 9.24
CA LYS A 179 -26.77 7.58 10.11
C LYS A 179 -25.52 7.45 9.24
N ILE A 180 -24.46 8.19 9.60
CA ILE A 180 -23.16 8.07 8.95
C ILE A 180 -22.63 6.65 9.27
N PRO A 181 -22.25 5.84 8.27
CA PRO A 181 -21.63 4.54 8.54
C PRO A 181 -20.32 4.74 9.30
N LYS A 182 -19.90 3.76 10.11
CA LYS A 182 -18.59 3.83 10.78
C LYS A 182 -17.51 4.02 9.70
N ALA A 183 -16.73 5.10 9.83
CA ALA A 183 -15.60 5.35 8.95
C ALA A 183 -14.55 4.27 9.20
N ASP A 184 -14.04 3.66 8.13
CA ASP A 184 -13.00 2.65 8.17
C ASP A 184 -11.91 3.06 7.18
N VAL A 185 -10.71 3.33 7.70
CA VAL A 185 -9.64 3.97 6.93
C VAL A 185 -9.25 3.07 5.75
N GLY A 186 -9.02 3.65 4.57
CA GLY A 186 -8.75 2.91 3.33
C GLY A 186 -10.00 2.45 2.56
N TYR A 187 -11.18 2.53 3.17
CA TYR A 187 -12.48 2.20 2.58
C TYR A 187 -13.45 3.40 2.61
N PRO A 188 -13.19 4.47 1.83
CA PRO A 188 -13.99 5.70 1.87
C PRO A 188 -15.46 5.47 1.49
N GLY A 189 -15.70 4.61 0.50
CA GLY A 189 -17.03 4.29 -0.03
C GLY A 189 -17.82 5.55 -0.43
N GLY A 190 -19.15 5.46 -0.29
CA GLY A 190 -20.06 6.54 -0.70
C GLY A 190 -20.21 6.60 -2.21
N LEU A 191 -21.07 7.48 -2.71
CA LEU A 191 -21.54 7.42 -4.10
C LEU A 191 -20.43 7.46 -5.17
N PHE A 192 -19.29 8.11 -4.87
CA PHE A 192 -18.16 8.23 -5.80
C PHE A 192 -17.23 7.01 -5.82
N PHE A 193 -17.03 6.32 -4.69
CA PHE A 193 -16.09 5.18 -4.59
C PHE A 193 -16.76 3.82 -4.46
N ASP A 194 -18.04 3.79 -4.09
CA ASP A 194 -18.87 2.59 -3.98
C ASP A 194 -20.32 2.90 -4.42
N PRO A 195 -20.56 3.14 -5.73
CA PRO A 195 -21.89 3.49 -6.23
C PRO A 195 -22.93 2.37 -6.09
N ILE A 196 -22.48 1.11 -6.01
CA ILE A 196 -23.34 -0.08 -5.88
C ILE A 196 -23.52 -0.52 -4.40
N MET A 197 -22.84 0.17 -3.46
CA MET A 197 -22.85 -0.07 -2.02
C MET A 197 -22.40 -1.48 -1.58
N TRP A 198 -21.56 -2.15 -2.37
CA TRP A 198 -21.05 -3.49 -2.06
C TRP A 198 -20.10 -3.52 -0.87
N GLY A 199 -19.42 -2.41 -0.56
CA GLY A 199 -18.58 -2.26 0.63
C GLY A 199 -19.36 -1.96 1.92
N ARG A 200 -20.70 -1.93 1.87
CA ARG A 200 -21.57 -1.49 2.97
C ARG A 200 -22.72 -2.47 3.21
N GLY A 201 -22.41 -3.59 3.87
CA GLY A 201 -23.36 -4.63 4.22
C GLY A 201 -23.11 -5.20 5.62
N SER A 202 -23.46 -6.48 5.82
CA SER A 202 -23.06 -7.22 7.03
C SER A 202 -21.53 -7.41 7.11
N PRO A 203 -20.96 -7.61 8.31
CA PRO A 203 -19.51 -7.74 8.49
C PRO A 203 -18.88 -8.89 7.69
N GLU A 204 -19.57 -10.03 7.60
CA GLU A 204 -19.10 -11.24 6.91
C GLU A 204 -18.83 -11.04 5.39
N PRO A 205 -19.79 -10.60 4.54
CA PRO A 205 -19.51 -10.39 3.12
C PRO A 205 -18.50 -9.27 2.87
N VAL A 206 -18.47 -8.23 3.72
CA VAL A 206 -17.45 -7.17 3.67
C VAL A 206 -16.06 -7.76 3.94
N MET A 207 -15.92 -8.64 4.96
CA MET A 207 -14.68 -9.40 5.21
C MET A 207 -14.26 -10.25 4.01
N VAL A 208 -15.20 -10.97 3.39
CA VAL A 208 -14.92 -11.82 2.22
C VAL A 208 -14.46 -10.98 1.02
N LEU A 209 -15.10 -9.84 0.75
CA LEU A 209 -14.72 -8.95 -0.36
C LEU A 209 -13.35 -8.30 -0.14
N ARG A 210 -13.06 -7.82 1.07
CA ARG A 210 -11.74 -7.26 1.42
C ARG A 210 -10.64 -8.32 1.41
N THR A 211 -10.93 -9.54 1.86
CA THR A 211 -9.99 -10.68 1.76
C THR A 211 -9.71 -11.04 0.30
N LYS A 212 -10.70 -10.94 -0.61
CA LYS A 212 -10.49 -11.09 -2.06
C LYS A 212 -9.63 -9.96 -2.62
N GLU A 213 -9.88 -8.71 -2.23
CA GLU A 213 -9.07 -7.55 -2.63
C GLU A 213 -7.60 -7.73 -2.24
N ILE A 214 -7.30 -8.01 -0.96
CA ILE A 214 -5.94 -8.18 -0.45
C ILE A 214 -5.23 -9.38 -1.10
N LYS A 215 -5.93 -10.49 -1.34
CA LYS A 215 -5.35 -11.65 -2.07
C LYS A 215 -4.96 -11.31 -3.51
N ASN A 216 -5.82 -10.61 -4.25
CA ASN A 216 -5.50 -10.16 -5.61
C ASN A 216 -4.39 -9.09 -5.60
N GLY A 217 -4.39 -8.18 -4.62
CA GLY A 217 -3.33 -7.21 -4.42
C GLY A 217 -1.97 -7.85 -4.16
N ARG A 218 -1.89 -8.85 -3.26
CA ARG A 218 -0.66 -9.64 -3.00
C ARG A 218 -0.17 -10.36 -4.26
N LEU A 219 -1.07 -11.00 -4.99
CA LEU A 219 -0.74 -11.65 -6.27
C LEU A 219 -0.22 -10.64 -7.30
N ALA A 220 -0.86 -9.49 -7.43
CA ALA A 220 -0.47 -8.44 -8.37
C ALA A 220 0.88 -7.80 -8.01
N MET A 221 1.18 -7.60 -6.72
CA MET A 221 2.50 -7.12 -6.27
C MET A 221 3.61 -8.09 -6.69
N LEU A 222 3.41 -9.40 -6.51
CA LEU A 222 4.35 -10.42 -6.97
C LEU A 222 4.46 -10.47 -8.51
N ALA A 223 3.34 -10.37 -9.22
CA ALA A 223 3.33 -10.35 -10.69
C ALA A 223 4.07 -9.12 -11.26
N PHE A 224 3.85 -7.92 -10.70
CA PHE A 224 4.54 -6.70 -11.13
C PHE A 224 6.05 -6.76 -10.91
N VAL A 225 6.50 -7.27 -9.76
CA VAL A 225 7.93 -7.53 -9.50
C VAL A 225 8.48 -8.59 -10.47
N GLY A 226 7.70 -9.64 -10.77
CA GLY A 226 8.01 -10.62 -11.80
C GLY A 226 8.23 -9.99 -13.17
N PHE A 227 7.32 -9.12 -13.62
CA PHE A 227 7.40 -8.44 -14.92
C PHE A 227 8.61 -7.51 -15.02
N LEU A 228 8.93 -6.78 -13.94
CA LEU A 228 10.15 -5.96 -13.88
C LEU A 228 11.42 -6.81 -14.08
N PHE A 229 11.56 -7.92 -13.34
CA PHE A 229 12.71 -8.81 -13.52
C PHE A 229 12.71 -9.48 -14.90
N GLN A 230 11.56 -9.93 -15.40
CA GLN A 230 11.45 -10.53 -16.73
C GLN A 230 11.89 -9.55 -17.82
N ALA A 231 11.38 -8.31 -17.83
CA ALA A 231 11.80 -7.29 -18.80
C ALA A 231 13.31 -7.00 -18.72
N ILE A 232 13.88 -6.87 -17.52
CA ILE A 232 15.32 -6.63 -17.32
C ILE A 232 16.20 -7.79 -17.84
N TYR A 233 15.80 -9.05 -17.60
CA TYR A 233 16.61 -10.21 -17.98
C TYR A 233 16.41 -10.67 -19.42
N THR A 234 15.20 -10.54 -19.96
CA THR A 234 14.82 -11.09 -21.28
C THR A 234 14.76 -10.05 -22.38
N GLY A 235 14.58 -8.77 -22.04
CA GLY A 235 14.30 -7.70 -23.01
C GLY A 235 12.94 -7.83 -23.71
N LYS A 236 12.06 -8.72 -23.23
CA LYS A 236 10.76 -9.04 -23.82
C LYS A 236 9.61 -8.72 -22.89
N ASP A 237 8.43 -8.51 -23.46
CA ASP A 237 7.21 -8.25 -22.68
C ASP A 237 6.65 -9.54 -22.01
N PRO A 238 5.83 -9.42 -20.94
CA PRO A 238 5.43 -10.55 -20.11
C PRO A 238 4.65 -11.66 -20.83
N ILE A 239 3.75 -11.34 -21.78
CA ILE A 239 3.02 -12.37 -22.53
C ILE A 239 3.95 -13.05 -23.54
N GLU A 240 4.97 -12.37 -24.08
CA GLU A 240 5.97 -13.03 -24.94
C GLU A 240 6.73 -14.10 -24.15
N ASN A 241 7.25 -13.72 -22.98
CA ASN A 241 7.95 -14.62 -22.07
C ASN A 241 7.07 -15.82 -21.64
N LEU A 242 5.76 -15.59 -21.47
CA LEU A 242 4.81 -16.67 -21.20
C LEU A 242 4.64 -17.61 -22.40
N MET A 243 4.54 -17.08 -23.62
CA MET A 243 4.38 -17.90 -24.84
C MET A 243 5.64 -18.71 -25.15
N ASP A 244 6.83 -18.11 -25.02
CA ASP A 244 8.11 -18.79 -25.21
C ASP A 244 8.29 -19.92 -24.16
N HIS A 245 7.93 -19.67 -22.90
CA HIS A 245 7.95 -20.69 -21.85
C HIS A 245 6.92 -21.80 -22.07
N ILE A 246 5.73 -21.50 -22.61
CA ILE A 246 4.73 -22.52 -22.96
C ILE A 246 5.17 -23.35 -24.16
N ALA A 247 5.90 -22.77 -25.11
CA ALA A 247 6.41 -23.47 -26.30
C ALA A 247 7.49 -24.50 -25.95
N ASP A 248 8.41 -24.18 -25.04
CA ASP A 248 9.40 -25.13 -24.53
C ASP A 248 9.73 -24.87 -23.03
N PRO A 249 8.92 -25.40 -22.09
CA PRO A 249 9.12 -25.17 -20.67
C PRO A 249 10.35 -25.89 -20.09
N GLY A 250 10.92 -26.83 -20.84
CA GLY A 250 12.13 -27.56 -20.44
C GLY A 250 13.39 -26.71 -20.61
N HIS A 251 13.48 -25.99 -21.74
CA HIS A 251 14.67 -25.20 -22.08
C HIS A 251 14.49 -23.71 -21.86
N VAL A 252 13.32 -23.12 -22.18
CA VAL A 252 13.05 -21.69 -21.93
C VAL A 252 12.64 -21.51 -20.48
N ASN A 253 13.57 -21.03 -19.65
CA ASN A 253 13.33 -20.80 -18.23
C ASN A 253 14.32 -19.76 -17.67
N ILE A 254 14.37 -19.61 -16.35
CA ILE A 254 15.30 -18.68 -15.69
C ILE A 254 16.78 -18.97 -16.02
N PHE A 255 17.16 -20.24 -16.17
CA PHE A 255 18.55 -20.62 -16.46
C PHE A 255 18.95 -20.25 -17.89
N SER A 256 18.05 -20.39 -18.89
CA SER A 256 18.36 -20.00 -20.27
C SER A 256 18.66 -18.50 -20.39
N ALA A 257 17.90 -17.66 -19.67
CA ALA A 257 18.10 -16.21 -19.65
C ALA A 257 19.46 -15.79 -19.07
N PHE A 258 19.98 -16.53 -18.08
CA PHE A 258 21.33 -16.29 -17.55
C PHE A 258 22.44 -16.83 -18.47
N THR A 259 22.18 -17.87 -19.27
CA THR A 259 23.19 -18.44 -20.18
C THR A 259 23.32 -17.72 -21.52
N SER A 260 22.31 -16.96 -21.97
CA SER A 260 22.33 -16.32 -23.30
C SER A 260 22.99 -14.93 -23.33
N GLN A 261 23.68 -14.50 -22.26
CA GLN A 261 24.39 -13.21 -22.19
C GLN A 261 25.91 -13.30 -22.48
N TYR A 262 26.34 -14.36 -23.19
CA TYR A 262 27.72 -14.57 -23.65
C TYR A 262 27.77 -15.04 -25.11
#